data_AF-A0A931ZXM7-F1
#
_entry.id   AF-A0A931ZXM7-F1
#
_cell.length_a   1.000
_cell.length_b   1.000
_cell.length_c   1.000
_cell.angle_alpha   90.00
_cell.angle_beta   90.00
_cell.angle_gamma   90.00
#
_symmetry.space_group_name_H-M   'P 1'
#
loop_
_entity.id
_entity.type
_entity.pdbx_description
1 polymer ?
#
loop_
_entity_poly.entity_id
_entity_poly.type
_entity_poly.pdbx_seq_one_letter_code
_entity_poly.pdbx_strand_id
1 'polypeptide(L)'
;MSKLKFIIGGYLLTVIGLFLYSYTQVDLNLTLSQWSIWKTIQTSFQYIGWFNRPLSTLIYLIILLLLTVCYLLFLWNIKRGLLLARHFWWLVGGMSLILLFSYNAFSYDLFNYMFDARIFTLHQQNPYLYKALDFPNDPWINFMRWTHRTYPYGPVWLGLTIPLSYLGFQIFLPTLFLFKALMVGSFIGTIYFIGKIFQKIKPSDGLFGMAFFALNPLVIIESLVSAHHDIVMVFLVTMAIYHLLNKNYIRAFL
;
A
#
# COMPACT_ATOMS: atom_id res chain seq x y z
N MET A 1 18.11 23.78 -11.00
CA MET A 1 16.73 23.28 -11.19
C MET A 1 16.63 22.09 -12.16
N SER A 2 17.41 22.02 -13.24
CA SER A 2 17.37 20.90 -14.21
C SER A 2 17.67 19.52 -13.59
N LYS A 3 18.71 19.42 -12.76
CA LYS A 3 19.09 18.16 -12.07
C LYS A 3 17.99 17.61 -11.15
N LEU A 4 17.30 18.47 -10.40
CA LEU A 4 16.20 18.03 -9.51
C LEU A 4 14.99 17.53 -10.31
N LYS A 5 14.63 18.21 -11.41
CA LYS A 5 13.56 17.75 -12.31
C LYS A 5 13.88 16.37 -12.90
N PHE A 6 15.15 16.13 -13.25
CA PHE A 6 15.59 14.82 -13.74
C PHE A 6 15.44 13.73 -12.68
N ILE A 7 15.85 13.98 -11.43
CA ILE A 7 15.67 13.02 -10.32
C ILE A 7 14.18 12.73 -10.08
N ILE A 8 13.33 13.77 -10.06
CA ILE A 8 11.88 13.64 -9.89
C ILE A 8 11.27 12.79 -11.02
N GLY A 9 11.64 13.08 -12.28
CA GLY A 9 11.17 12.33 -13.45
C GLY A 9 11.61 10.87 -13.39
N GLY A 10 12.89 10.60 -13.09
CA GLY A 10 13.42 9.25 -12.94
C GLY A 10 12.74 8.46 -11.82
N TYR A 11 12.44 9.12 -10.69
CA TYR A 11 11.71 8.51 -9.60
C TYR A 11 10.28 8.12 -10.00
N LEU A 12 9.52 9.04 -10.60
CA LEU A 12 8.15 8.74 -11.04
C LEU A 12 8.13 7.64 -12.10
N LEU A 13 9.10 7.62 -13.02
CA LEU A 13 9.23 6.54 -14.00
C LEU A 13 9.52 5.20 -13.32
N THR A 14 10.34 5.20 -12.27
CA THR A 14 10.62 4.01 -11.46
C THR A 14 9.36 3.54 -10.71
N VAL A 15 8.56 4.46 -10.16
CA VAL A 15 7.27 4.15 -9.51
C VAL A 15 6.27 3.58 -10.51
N ILE A 16 6.20 4.11 -11.74
CA ILE A 16 5.39 3.53 -12.82
C ILE A 16 5.89 2.12 -13.16
N GLY A 17 7.20 1.92 -13.21
CA GLY A 17 7.82 0.60 -13.36
C GLY A 17 7.37 -0.37 -12.27
N LEU A 18 7.36 0.04 -11.00
CA LEU A 18 6.86 -0.75 -9.87
C LEU A 18 5.36 -1.07 -10.01
N PHE A 19 4.55 -0.08 -10.39
CA PHE A 19 3.13 -0.27 -10.68
C PHE A 19 2.91 -1.33 -11.76
N LEU A 20 3.60 -1.24 -12.91
CA LEU A 20 3.50 -2.24 -13.98
C LEU A 20 4.03 -3.60 -13.54
N TYR A 21 5.16 -3.63 -12.83
CA TYR A 21 5.74 -4.85 -12.28
C TYR A 21 4.76 -5.58 -11.36
N SER A 22 3.97 -4.84 -10.57
CA SER A 22 3.00 -5.46 -9.66
C SER A 22 2.01 -6.39 -10.37
N TYR A 23 1.64 -6.06 -11.61
CA TYR A 23 0.73 -6.89 -12.42
C TYR A 23 1.35 -8.18 -12.95
N THR A 24 2.69 -8.31 -12.90
CA THR A 24 3.33 -9.60 -13.19
C THR A 24 2.94 -10.68 -12.18
N GLN A 25 2.52 -10.28 -10.98
CA GLN A 25 2.18 -11.19 -9.88
C GLN A 25 0.69 -11.52 -9.80
N VAL A 26 -0.16 -11.05 -10.73
CA VAL A 26 -1.60 -11.38 -10.74
C VAL A 26 -1.79 -12.89 -10.79
N ASP A 27 -2.63 -13.42 -9.90
CA ASP A 27 -2.96 -14.85 -9.86
C ASP A 27 -3.52 -15.35 -11.19
N LEU A 28 -3.10 -16.55 -11.59
CA LEU A 28 -3.53 -17.17 -12.84
C LEU A 28 -5.05 -17.40 -12.91
N ASN A 29 -5.70 -17.56 -11.75
CA ASN A 29 -7.15 -17.75 -11.63
C ASN A 29 -7.95 -16.44 -11.48
N LEU A 30 -7.28 -15.28 -11.45
CA LEU A 30 -7.93 -13.98 -11.32
C LEU A 30 -7.95 -13.26 -12.67
N THR A 31 -9.14 -12.94 -13.17
CA THR A 31 -9.32 -12.13 -14.37
C THR A 31 -9.78 -10.73 -13.98
N LEU A 32 -8.95 -9.71 -14.25
CA LEU A 32 -9.26 -8.32 -13.85
C LEU A 32 -10.27 -7.64 -14.79
N SER A 33 -10.33 -8.04 -16.06
CA SER A 33 -11.28 -7.53 -17.04
C SER A 33 -11.63 -8.59 -18.07
N GLN A 34 -12.90 -8.62 -18.49
CA GLN A 34 -13.38 -9.54 -19.53
C GLN A 34 -13.03 -9.09 -20.96
N TRP A 35 -12.56 -7.85 -21.12
CA TRP A 35 -12.21 -7.28 -22.42
C TRP A 35 -10.94 -7.95 -22.96
N SER A 36 -10.98 -8.38 -24.22
CA SER A 36 -9.91 -9.18 -24.84
C SER A 36 -8.53 -8.50 -24.76
N ILE A 37 -8.47 -7.19 -24.98
CA ILE A 37 -7.20 -6.44 -24.96
C ILE A 37 -6.55 -6.48 -23.57
N TRP A 38 -7.34 -6.34 -22.51
CA TRP A 38 -6.87 -6.38 -21.13
C TRP A 38 -6.44 -7.77 -20.72
N LYS A 39 -7.15 -8.81 -21.18
CA LYS A 39 -6.75 -10.20 -20.97
C LYS A 39 -5.39 -10.50 -21.59
N THR A 40 -5.16 -10.06 -22.84
CA THR A 40 -3.86 -10.22 -23.52
C THR A 40 -2.74 -9.51 -22.77
N ILE A 41 -2.97 -8.26 -22.35
CA ILE A 41 -2.01 -7.49 -21.56
C ILE A 41 -1.71 -8.22 -20.24
N GLN A 42 -2.73 -8.63 -19.49
CA GLN A 42 -2.59 -9.34 -18.22
C GLN A 42 -1.78 -10.64 -18.41
N THR A 43 -2.08 -11.42 -19.46
CA THR A 43 -1.40 -12.69 -19.73
C THR A 43 0.08 -12.47 -20.03
N SER A 44 0.44 -11.41 -20.76
CA SER A 44 1.85 -11.04 -21.01
C SER A 44 2.60 -10.70 -19.73
N PHE A 45 1.98 -9.96 -18.80
CA PHE A 45 2.56 -9.67 -17.49
C PHE A 45 2.71 -10.95 -16.65
N GLN A 46 1.68 -11.79 -16.61
CA GLN A 46 1.70 -13.07 -15.91
C GLN A 46 2.77 -14.01 -16.47
N TYR A 47 3.03 -14.00 -17.78
CA TYR A 47 4.10 -14.78 -18.39
C TYR A 47 5.45 -14.44 -17.78
N ILE A 48 5.77 -13.14 -17.66
CA ILE A 48 7.00 -12.68 -17.00
C ILE A 48 7.03 -13.15 -15.55
N GLY A 49 5.97 -12.89 -14.79
CA GLY A 49 5.95 -13.18 -13.35
C GLY A 49 5.98 -14.67 -13.02
N TRP A 50 5.19 -15.50 -13.71
CA TRP A 50 4.98 -16.91 -13.38
C TRP A 50 5.88 -17.87 -14.15
N PHE A 51 6.20 -17.56 -15.40
CA PHE A 51 6.88 -18.47 -16.33
C PHE A 51 8.32 -18.02 -16.69
N ASN A 52 8.69 -16.77 -16.44
CA ASN A 52 10.07 -16.28 -16.58
C ASN A 52 10.60 -15.64 -15.29
N ARG A 53 10.71 -16.46 -14.24
CA ARG A 53 11.17 -16.04 -12.91
C ARG A 53 12.52 -15.31 -12.90
N PRO A 54 13.55 -15.71 -13.68
CA PRO A 54 14.81 -14.97 -13.73
C PRO A 54 14.64 -13.53 -14.22
N LEU A 55 13.86 -13.32 -15.30
CA LEU A 55 13.58 -11.98 -15.82
C LEU A 55 12.76 -11.15 -14.83
N SER A 56 11.71 -11.74 -14.22
CA SER A 56 10.92 -11.05 -13.19
C SER A 56 11.79 -10.60 -12.01
N THR A 57 12.69 -11.47 -11.55
CA THR A 57 13.63 -11.16 -10.46
C THR A 57 14.57 -10.03 -10.85
N LEU A 58 15.15 -10.08 -12.05
CA LEU A 58 16.03 -9.02 -12.55
C LEU A 58 15.31 -7.67 -12.63
N ILE A 59 14.09 -7.63 -13.18
CA ILE A 59 13.29 -6.40 -13.27
C ILE A 59 13.02 -5.84 -11.87
N TYR A 60 12.63 -6.69 -10.92
CA TYR A 60 12.39 -6.25 -9.54
C TYR A 60 13.65 -5.68 -8.88
N LEU A 61 14.79 -6.36 -9.02
CA LEU A 61 16.07 -5.89 -8.47
C LEU A 61 16.49 -4.55 -9.07
N ILE A 62 16.27 -4.32 -10.36
CA ILE A 62 16.53 -3.03 -11.01
C ILE A 62 15.60 -1.95 -10.43
N ILE A 63 14.30 -2.21 -10.29
CA ILE A 63 13.34 -1.27 -9.70
C ILE A 63 13.73 -0.93 -8.26
N LEU A 64 14.05 -1.95 -7.45
CA LEU A 64 14.46 -1.78 -6.06
C LEU A 64 15.75 -0.95 -5.93
N LEU A 65 16.74 -1.23 -6.79
CA LEU A 65 17.98 -0.46 -6.85
C LEU A 65 17.70 1.01 -7.23
N LEU A 66 16.88 1.26 -8.25
CA LEU A 66 16.53 2.60 -8.70
C LEU A 66 15.75 3.38 -7.62
N LEU A 67 14.80 2.74 -6.94
CA LEU A 67 14.09 3.33 -5.80
C LEU A 67 15.05 3.69 -4.68
N THR A 68 15.98 2.80 -4.35
CA THR A 68 16.98 3.02 -3.30
C THR A 68 17.93 4.17 -3.65
N VAL A 69 18.42 4.22 -4.89
CA VAL A 69 19.27 5.32 -5.37
C VAL A 69 18.50 6.64 -5.33
N CYS A 70 17.27 6.68 -5.84
CA CYS A 70 16.44 7.89 -5.79
C CYS A 70 16.16 8.32 -4.34
N TYR A 71 15.85 7.39 -3.45
CA TYR A 71 15.66 7.62 -2.02
C TYR A 71 16.87 8.34 -1.40
N LEU A 72 18.07 7.79 -1.58
CA LEU A 72 19.31 8.38 -1.07
C LEU A 72 19.59 9.77 -1.68
N LEU A 73 19.33 9.93 -2.98
CA LEU A 73 19.46 11.23 -3.65
C LEU A 73 18.49 12.26 -3.10
N PHE A 74 17.23 11.91 -2.83
CA PHE A 74 16.26 12.83 -2.24
C PHE A 74 16.68 13.25 -0.84
N LEU A 75 17.09 12.31 0.01
CA LEU A 75 17.60 12.61 1.35
C LEU A 75 18.81 13.53 1.32
N TRP A 76 19.75 13.30 0.39
CA TRP A 76 20.92 14.15 0.21
C TRP A 76 20.52 15.56 -0.25
N ASN A 77 19.61 15.69 -1.22
CA ASN A 77 19.16 17.00 -1.71
C ASN A 77 18.34 17.77 -0.66
N ILE A 78 17.56 17.07 0.18
CA ILE A 78 16.83 17.68 1.31
C ILE A 78 17.82 18.24 2.33
N LYS A 79 18.86 17.48 2.71
CA LYS A 79 19.92 17.98 3.62
C LYS A 79 20.64 19.22 3.09
N ARG A 80 20.75 19.37 1.76
CA ARG A 80 21.34 20.55 1.11
C ARG A 80 20.36 21.71 0.93
N GLY A 81 19.12 21.59 1.39
CA GLY A 81 18.09 22.62 1.23
C GLY A 81 17.61 22.81 -0.21
N LEU A 82 17.86 21.84 -1.11
CA LEU A 82 17.57 21.97 -2.54
C LEU A 82 16.13 21.55 -2.90
N LEU A 83 15.39 20.93 -1.96
CA LEU A 83 14.05 20.41 -2.18
C LEU A 83 13.05 21.14 -1.28
N LEU A 84 12.09 21.84 -1.91
CA LEU A 84 11.00 22.51 -1.19
C LEU A 84 9.92 21.50 -0.78
N ALA A 85 9.31 21.72 0.39
CA ALA A 85 8.23 20.89 0.93
C ALA A 85 7.06 20.68 -0.05
N ARG A 86 6.74 21.68 -0.89
CA ARG A 86 5.72 21.52 -1.94
C ARG A 86 6.04 20.35 -2.87
N HIS A 87 7.27 20.28 -3.39
CA HIS A 87 7.67 19.25 -4.36
C HIS A 87 7.67 17.85 -3.72
N PHE A 88 7.98 17.77 -2.43
CA PHE A 88 7.85 16.55 -1.66
C PHE A 88 6.40 16.05 -1.64
N TRP A 89 5.42 16.91 -1.34
CA TRP A 89 4.01 16.52 -1.36
C TRP A 89 3.49 16.16 -2.75
N TRP A 90 3.96 16.83 -3.81
CA TRP A 90 3.67 16.40 -5.20
C TRP A 90 4.22 15.00 -5.49
N LEU A 91 5.45 14.70 -5.04
CA LEU A 91 6.06 13.39 -5.19
C LEU A 91 5.28 12.30 -4.44
N VAL A 92 4.97 12.54 -3.16
CA VAL A 92 4.21 11.61 -2.32
C VAL A 92 2.81 11.39 -2.88
N GLY A 93 2.11 12.46 -3.25
CA GLY A 93 0.76 12.37 -3.83
C GLY A 93 0.75 11.63 -5.16
N GLY A 94 1.67 11.97 -6.07
CA GLY A 94 1.80 11.30 -7.37
C GLY A 94 2.14 9.82 -7.23
N MET A 95 3.12 9.47 -6.39
CA MET A 95 3.47 8.08 -6.10
C MET A 95 2.30 7.31 -5.49
N SER A 96 1.66 7.89 -4.48
CA SER A 96 0.54 7.24 -3.78
C SER A 96 -0.64 7.01 -4.72
N LEU A 97 -0.93 7.96 -5.61
CA LEU A 97 -1.99 7.82 -6.61
C LEU A 97 -1.68 6.72 -7.63
N ILE A 98 -0.43 6.64 -8.12
CA ILE A 98 -0.02 5.57 -9.04
C ILE A 98 -0.13 4.20 -8.35
N LEU A 99 0.41 4.08 -7.14
CA LEU A 99 0.47 2.81 -6.42
C LEU A 99 -0.86 2.41 -5.78
N LEU A 100 -1.80 3.34 -5.57
CA LEU A 100 -3.19 3.03 -5.19
C LEU A 100 -3.81 2.00 -6.14
N PHE A 101 -3.50 2.12 -7.44
CA PHE A 101 -4.02 1.24 -8.46
C PHE A 101 -3.14 0.01 -8.74
N SER A 102 -1.97 -0.11 -8.08
CA SER A 102 -1.10 -1.28 -8.26
C SER A 102 -1.76 -2.56 -7.73
N TYR A 103 -1.29 -3.71 -8.20
CA TYR A 103 -1.68 -5.02 -7.66
C TYR A 103 -0.91 -5.36 -6.37
N ASN A 104 -1.46 -6.20 -5.49
CA ASN A 104 -0.81 -6.67 -4.26
C ASN A 104 0.24 -7.76 -4.53
N ALA A 105 1.35 -7.35 -5.13
CA ALA A 105 2.31 -8.26 -5.74
C ALA A 105 3.02 -9.22 -4.79
N PHE A 106 3.24 -8.83 -3.53
CA PHE A 106 4.14 -9.55 -2.62
C PHE A 106 3.44 -10.21 -1.43
N SER A 107 2.13 -9.99 -1.27
CA SER A 107 1.35 -10.66 -0.23
C SER A 107 -0.10 -10.89 -0.65
N TYR A 108 -0.68 -11.97 -0.13
CA TYR A 108 -2.09 -12.33 -0.24
C TYR A 108 -2.93 -11.85 0.96
N ASP A 109 -2.31 -11.21 1.95
CA ASP A 109 -3.00 -10.81 3.18
C ASP A 109 -4.15 -9.84 2.88
N LEU A 110 -3.98 -8.96 1.90
CA LEU A 110 -5.03 -8.05 1.47
C LEU A 110 -6.32 -8.79 1.06
N PHE A 111 -6.20 -9.90 0.32
CA PHE A 111 -7.36 -10.69 -0.06
C PHE A 111 -7.99 -11.36 1.15
N ASN A 112 -7.18 -11.80 2.10
CA ASN A 112 -7.69 -12.33 3.35
C ASN A 112 -8.45 -11.26 4.15
N TYR A 113 -7.92 -10.03 4.28
CA TYR A 113 -8.64 -8.94 4.95
C TYR A 113 -10.00 -8.65 4.30
N MET A 114 -10.03 -8.64 2.96
CA MET A 114 -11.25 -8.44 2.20
C MET A 114 -12.25 -9.58 2.42
N PHE A 115 -11.79 -10.83 2.40
CA PHE A 115 -12.66 -11.98 2.61
C PHE A 115 -13.12 -12.11 4.06
N ASP A 116 -12.26 -11.80 5.04
CA ASP A 116 -12.59 -11.75 6.46
C ASP A 116 -13.76 -10.77 6.70
N ALA A 117 -13.75 -9.60 6.07
CA ALA A 117 -14.88 -8.66 6.09
C ALA A 117 -16.11 -9.20 5.33
N ARG A 118 -15.90 -9.89 4.20
CA ARG A 118 -16.96 -10.50 3.37
C ARG A 118 -17.71 -11.63 4.08
N ILE A 119 -17.05 -12.41 4.94
CA ILE A 119 -17.71 -13.41 5.79
C ILE A 119 -18.80 -12.74 6.63
N PHE A 120 -18.51 -11.55 7.17
CA PHE A 120 -19.48 -10.77 7.90
C PHE A 120 -20.55 -10.14 6.99
N THR A 121 -20.15 -9.45 5.93
CA THR A 121 -21.06 -8.58 5.17
C THR A 121 -21.91 -9.31 4.13
N LEU A 122 -21.41 -10.38 3.51
CA LEU A 122 -22.13 -11.18 2.51
C LEU A 122 -22.70 -12.45 3.11
N HIS A 123 -21.86 -13.22 3.82
CA HIS A 123 -22.24 -14.53 4.34
C HIS A 123 -22.98 -14.44 5.69
N GLN A 124 -23.02 -13.25 6.31
CA GLN A 124 -23.69 -12.99 7.60
C GLN A 124 -23.19 -13.91 8.71
N GLN A 125 -21.91 -14.30 8.64
CA GLN A 125 -21.26 -15.17 9.61
C GLN A 125 -20.18 -14.42 10.38
N ASN A 126 -19.76 -15.01 11.51
CA ASN A 126 -18.69 -14.46 12.32
C ASN A 126 -17.31 -14.94 11.81
N PRO A 127 -16.43 -14.04 11.33
CA PRO A 127 -15.10 -14.44 10.81
C PRO A 127 -14.14 -14.95 11.90
N TYR A 128 -14.46 -14.78 13.18
CA TYR A 128 -13.74 -15.44 14.27
C TYR A 128 -14.05 -16.94 14.39
N LEU A 129 -15.19 -17.39 13.85
CA LEU A 129 -15.66 -18.77 13.93
C LEU A 129 -15.58 -19.49 12.58
N TYR A 130 -15.74 -18.75 11.49
CA TYR A 130 -15.76 -19.28 10.13
C TYR A 130 -14.54 -18.80 9.35
N LYS A 131 -14.04 -19.67 8.47
CA LYS A 131 -12.91 -19.43 7.56
C LYS A 131 -13.37 -19.39 6.12
N ALA A 132 -12.50 -18.93 5.21
CA ALA A 132 -12.87 -18.84 3.80
C ALA A 132 -13.27 -20.20 3.18
N LEU A 133 -12.60 -21.29 3.55
CA LEU A 133 -12.94 -22.64 3.06
C LEU A 133 -14.35 -23.14 3.44
N ASP A 134 -15.02 -22.51 4.41
CA ASP A 134 -16.40 -22.89 4.78
C ASP A 134 -17.42 -22.39 3.74
N PHE A 135 -16.99 -21.57 2.76
CA PHE A 135 -17.83 -20.98 1.71
C PHE A 135 -17.38 -21.39 0.30
N PRO A 136 -17.28 -22.69 -0.03
CA PRO A 136 -16.63 -23.18 -1.27
C PRO A 136 -17.27 -22.69 -2.58
N ASN A 137 -18.51 -22.20 -2.53
CA ASN A 137 -19.21 -21.63 -3.68
C ASN A 137 -18.82 -20.16 -3.95
N ASP A 138 -18.04 -19.52 -3.07
CA ASP A 138 -17.58 -18.15 -3.25
C ASP A 138 -16.40 -18.10 -4.26
N PRO A 139 -16.54 -17.37 -5.38
CA PRO A 139 -15.53 -17.38 -6.43
C PRO A 139 -14.18 -16.78 -5.99
N TRP A 140 -14.13 -16.00 -4.90
CA TRP A 140 -12.87 -15.39 -4.45
C TRP A 140 -11.87 -16.41 -3.93
N ILE A 141 -12.34 -17.57 -3.45
CA ILE A 141 -11.49 -18.65 -2.93
C ILE A 141 -10.51 -19.16 -4.00
N ASN A 142 -10.84 -19.06 -5.29
CA ASN A 142 -10.05 -19.60 -6.39
C ASN A 142 -8.68 -18.95 -6.60
N PHE A 143 -8.48 -17.73 -6.10
CA PHE A 143 -7.21 -16.99 -6.22
C PHE A 143 -6.61 -16.58 -4.87
N MET A 144 -7.28 -16.91 -3.77
CA MET A 144 -6.82 -16.59 -2.43
C MET A 144 -5.77 -17.59 -1.91
N ARG A 145 -5.01 -17.16 -0.91
CA ARG A 145 -4.18 -18.03 -0.06
C ARG A 145 -4.59 -17.88 1.40
N TRP A 146 -4.17 -18.83 2.25
CA TRP A 146 -4.53 -18.86 3.68
C TRP A 146 -6.03 -19.03 3.95
N THR A 147 -6.76 -19.68 3.05
CA THR A 147 -8.21 -19.87 3.14
C THR A 147 -8.66 -20.77 4.32
N HIS A 148 -7.72 -21.45 4.97
CA HIS A 148 -7.96 -22.38 6.06
C HIS A 148 -7.99 -21.74 7.46
N ARG A 149 -7.58 -20.47 7.61
CA ARG A 149 -7.56 -19.78 8.91
C ARG A 149 -8.85 -19.00 9.18
N THR A 150 -9.22 -18.89 10.45
CA THR A 150 -10.19 -17.89 10.92
C THR A 150 -9.49 -16.54 11.08
N TYR A 151 -10.24 -15.50 11.46
CA TYR A 151 -9.74 -14.14 11.64
C TYR A 151 -8.77 -14.02 12.83
N PRO A 152 -7.51 -13.60 12.62
CA PRO A 152 -6.50 -13.56 13.68
C PRO A 152 -6.35 -12.18 14.33
N TYR A 153 -7.05 -11.15 13.86
CA TYR A 153 -6.85 -9.77 14.29
C TYR A 153 -7.90 -9.32 15.31
N GLY A 154 -7.63 -8.19 15.98
CA GLY A 154 -8.57 -7.58 16.92
C GLY A 154 -9.80 -6.94 16.24
N PRO A 155 -10.88 -6.70 16.99
CA PRO A 155 -12.15 -6.22 16.45
C PRO A 155 -12.08 -4.82 15.82
N VAL A 156 -11.09 -4.00 16.19
CA VAL A 156 -10.89 -2.67 15.60
C VAL A 156 -10.55 -2.78 14.12
N TRP A 157 -9.65 -3.70 13.74
CA TRP A 157 -9.31 -3.90 12.32
C TRP A 157 -10.53 -4.37 11.52
N LEU A 158 -11.34 -5.27 12.10
CA LEU A 158 -12.56 -5.76 11.45
C LEU A 158 -13.59 -4.64 11.28
N GLY A 159 -13.77 -3.81 12.30
CA GLY A 159 -14.66 -2.65 12.26
C GLY A 159 -14.28 -1.62 11.20
N LEU A 160 -12.98 -1.47 10.90
CA LEU A 160 -12.50 -0.60 9.82
C LEU A 160 -12.74 -1.18 8.42
N THR A 161 -12.69 -2.51 8.27
CA THR A 161 -12.78 -3.16 6.96
C THR A 161 -14.20 -3.53 6.54
N ILE A 162 -15.12 -3.76 7.48
CA ILE A 162 -16.54 -4.03 7.20
C ILE A 162 -17.19 -2.94 6.33
N PRO A 163 -17.07 -1.63 6.62
CA PRO A 163 -17.64 -0.58 5.78
C PRO A 163 -17.10 -0.61 4.35
N LEU A 164 -15.80 -0.89 4.18
CA LEU A 164 -15.18 -0.98 2.86
C LEU A 164 -15.73 -2.16 2.04
N SER A 165 -16.02 -3.27 2.70
CA SER A 165 -16.67 -4.42 2.06
C SER A 165 -18.09 -4.11 1.59
N TYR A 166 -18.89 -3.40 2.39
CA TYR A 166 -20.22 -2.94 1.96
C TYR A 166 -20.15 -1.94 0.79
N LEU A 167 -19.27 -0.94 0.89
CA LEU A 167 -19.07 0.08 -0.16
C LEU A 167 -18.51 -0.52 -1.46
N GLY A 168 -17.79 -1.63 -1.36
CA GLY A 168 -17.31 -2.39 -2.52
C GLY A 168 -18.41 -3.21 -3.20
N PHE A 169 -19.65 -3.19 -2.69
CA PHE A 169 -20.81 -3.92 -3.21
C PHE A 169 -20.55 -5.42 -3.41
N GLN A 170 -19.66 -6.00 -2.60
CA GLN A 170 -19.25 -7.41 -2.73
C GLN A 170 -18.56 -7.75 -4.06
N ILE A 171 -18.12 -6.72 -4.81
CA ILE A 171 -17.35 -6.85 -6.04
C ILE A 171 -15.88 -6.71 -5.70
N PHE A 172 -15.05 -7.60 -6.25
CA PHE A 172 -13.64 -7.72 -5.88
C PHE A 172 -12.85 -6.44 -6.11
N LEU A 173 -12.86 -5.87 -7.33
CA LEU A 173 -12.04 -4.72 -7.68
C LEU A 173 -12.39 -3.43 -6.91
N PRO A 174 -13.67 -3.01 -6.79
CA PRO A 174 -14.02 -1.86 -5.94
C PRO A 174 -13.59 -2.07 -4.49
N THR A 175 -13.83 -3.27 -3.94
CA THR A 175 -13.41 -3.61 -2.56
C THR A 175 -11.89 -3.51 -2.41
N LEU A 176 -11.13 -4.07 -3.36
CA LEU A 176 -9.66 -4.02 -3.38
C LEU A 176 -9.15 -2.58 -3.32
N PHE A 177 -9.67 -1.70 -4.19
CA PHE A 177 -9.22 -0.30 -4.23
C PHE A 177 -9.68 0.51 -3.02
N LEU A 178 -10.81 0.18 -2.39
CA LEU A 178 -11.23 0.79 -1.12
C LEU A 178 -10.26 0.43 0.02
N PHE A 179 -9.84 -0.83 0.10
CA PHE A 179 -8.81 -1.23 1.08
C PHE A 179 -7.46 -0.56 0.77
N LYS A 180 -7.05 -0.51 -0.50
CA LYS A 180 -5.83 0.24 -0.88
C LYS A 180 -5.93 1.72 -0.55
N ALA A 181 -7.10 2.33 -0.71
CA ALA A 181 -7.34 3.73 -0.33
C ALA A 181 -7.17 3.95 1.17
N LEU A 182 -7.61 3.01 2.01
CA LEU A 182 -7.36 3.06 3.46
C LEU A 182 -5.85 3.01 3.77
N MET A 183 -5.09 2.13 3.11
CA MET A 183 -3.64 2.03 3.29
C MET A 183 -2.92 3.31 2.84
N VAL A 184 -3.28 3.83 1.67
CA VAL A 184 -2.75 5.10 1.14
C VAL A 184 -3.08 6.27 2.07
N GLY A 185 -4.32 6.35 2.56
CA GLY A 185 -4.74 7.38 3.51
C GLY A 185 -3.95 7.33 4.80
N SER A 186 -3.75 6.12 5.34
CA SER A 186 -2.94 5.89 6.56
C SER A 186 -1.46 6.21 6.33
N PHE A 187 -0.92 5.88 5.17
CA PHE A 187 0.44 6.24 4.78
C PHE A 187 0.65 7.76 4.74
N ILE A 188 -0.24 8.49 4.07
CA ILE A 188 -0.19 9.97 4.00
C ILE A 188 -0.40 10.58 5.39
N GLY A 189 -1.33 10.05 6.17
CA GLY A 189 -1.58 10.46 7.55
C GLY A 189 -0.35 10.28 8.44
N THR A 190 0.38 9.17 8.27
CA THR A 190 1.64 8.91 8.99
C THR A 190 2.67 9.97 8.66
N ILE A 191 2.86 10.30 7.38
CA ILE A 191 3.80 11.34 6.94
C ILE A 191 3.43 12.69 7.55
N TYR A 192 2.14 13.03 7.55
CA TYR A 192 1.63 14.25 8.16
C TYR A 192 1.97 14.33 9.66
N PHE A 193 1.68 13.27 10.42
CA PHE A 193 1.97 13.26 11.85
C PHE A 193 3.46 13.22 12.16
N ILE A 194 4.29 12.55 11.36
CA ILE A 194 5.75 12.68 11.44
C ILE A 194 6.15 14.15 11.30
N GLY A 195 5.66 14.86 10.29
CA GLY A 195 5.93 16.29 10.12
C GLY A 195 5.51 17.13 11.33
N LYS A 196 4.34 16.85 11.90
CA LYS A 196 3.83 17.51 13.11
C LYS A 196 4.67 17.22 14.36
N ILE A 197 5.16 16.00 14.51
CA ILE A 197 6.08 15.61 15.60
C ILE A 197 7.40 16.37 15.46
N PHE A 198 7.99 16.39 14.26
CA PHE A 198 9.24 17.12 14.01
C PHE A 198 9.12 18.62 14.26
N GLN A 199 7.97 19.25 13.96
CA GLN A 199 7.70 20.64 14.33
C GLN A 199 7.78 20.91 15.84
N LYS A 200 7.65 19.89 16.69
CA LYS A 200 7.74 20.01 18.15
C LYS A 200 9.14 19.70 18.67
N ILE A 201 9.80 18.69 18.12
CA ILE A 201 11.07 18.18 18.67
C ILE A 201 12.30 18.73 17.96
N LYS A 202 12.25 18.94 16.64
CA LYS A 202 13.39 19.40 15.82
C LYS A 202 12.90 19.97 14.48
N PRO A 203 12.38 21.22 14.45
CA PRO A 203 11.73 21.78 13.27
C PRO A 203 12.60 21.80 12.01
N SER A 204 13.92 21.97 12.16
CA SER A 204 14.89 21.99 11.06
C SER A 204 14.90 20.71 10.23
N ASP A 205 14.54 19.56 10.84
CA ASP A 205 14.67 18.24 10.23
C ASP A 205 13.34 17.70 9.72
N GLY A 206 12.24 18.46 9.81
CA GLY A 206 10.90 17.95 9.51
C GLY A 206 10.73 17.38 8.11
N LEU A 207 11.24 18.06 7.08
CA LEU A 207 11.19 17.55 5.72
C LEU A 207 12.05 16.30 5.53
N PHE A 208 13.19 16.24 6.20
CA PHE A 208 14.07 15.07 6.17
C PHE A 208 13.39 13.87 6.83
N GLY A 209 12.79 14.04 8.01
CA GLY A 209 12.07 12.97 8.70
C GLY A 209 10.88 12.44 7.90
N MET A 210 10.08 13.34 7.31
CA MET A 210 8.99 12.95 6.42
C MET A 210 9.48 12.14 5.22
N ALA A 211 10.55 12.60 4.55
CA ALA A 211 11.11 11.90 3.39
C ALA A 211 11.81 10.58 3.73
N PHE A 212 12.46 10.51 4.89
CA PHE A 212 13.11 9.30 5.39
C PHE A 212 12.10 8.16 5.53
N PHE A 213 10.87 8.46 5.96
CA PHE A 213 9.78 7.49 5.98
C PHE A 213 9.14 7.30 4.60
N ALA A 214 8.67 8.39 3.99
CA ALA A 214 7.80 8.34 2.81
C ALA A 214 8.48 7.78 1.54
N LEU A 215 9.79 7.99 1.41
CA LEU A 215 10.53 7.60 0.22
C LEU A 215 11.34 6.31 0.41
N ASN A 216 11.25 5.68 1.59
CA ASN A 216 11.93 4.43 1.87
C ASN A 216 11.33 3.30 1.00
N PRO A 217 12.13 2.59 0.17
CA PRO A 217 11.63 1.56 -0.72
C PRO A 217 10.84 0.46 0.00
N LEU A 218 11.27 0.04 1.20
CA LEU A 218 10.58 -0.98 2.00
C LEU A 218 9.20 -0.49 2.41
N VAL A 219 9.11 0.73 2.95
CA VAL A 219 7.84 1.31 3.41
C VAL A 219 6.87 1.45 2.22
N ILE A 220 7.35 1.92 1.07
CA ILE A 220 6.54 2.04 -0.16
C ILE A 220 6.00 0.69 -0.59
N ILE A 221 6.87 -0.33 -0.67
CA ILE A 221 6.49 -1.66 -1.14
C ILE A 221 5.47 -2.29 -0.19
N GLU A 222 5.74 -2.34 1.11
CA GLU A 222 4.84 -3.00 2.06
C GLU A 222 3.53 -2.23 2.26
N SER A 223 3.58 -0.90 2.30
CA SER A 223 2.40 -0.08 2.59
C SER A 223 1.51 0.15 1.37
N LEU A 224 2.08 0.37 0.19
CA LEU A 224 1.32 0.82 -1.00
C LEU A 224 1.16 -0.28 -2.07
N VAL A 225 2.15 -1.18 -2.20
CA VAL A 225 2.07 -2.30 -3.14
C VAL A 225 1.41 -3.49 -2.46
N SER A 226 2.05 -4.08 -1.45
CA SER A 226 1.50 -5.20 -0.66
C SER A 226 0.22 -4.81 0.07
N ALA A 227 0.15 -3.54 0.51
CA ALA A 227 -0.99 -2.97 1.22
C ALA A 227 -1.31 -3.74 2.52
N HIS A 228 -0.28 -3.94 3.33
CA HIS A 228 -0.40 -4.49 4.67
C HIS A 228 -1.04 -3.51 5.65
N HIS A 229 -1.75 -4.03 6.65
CA HIS A 229 -2.48 -3.21 7.63
C HIS A 229 -1.57 -2.52 8.65
N ASP A 230 -0.29 -2.90 8.73
CA ASP A 230 0.73 -2.31 9.59
C ASP A 230 0.78 -0.78 9.44
N ILE A 231 0.60 -0.25 8.23
CA ILE A 231 0.60 1.19 8.00
C ILE A 231 -0.55 1.92 8.71
N VAL A 232 -1.69 1.25 8.91
CA VAL A 232 -2.81 1.78 9.70
C VAL A 232 -2.43 1.85 11.17
N MET A 233 -1.71 0.84 11.68
CA MET A 233 -1.18 0.86 13.05
C MET A 233 -0.14 1.97 13.23
N VAL A 234 0.80 2.12 12.30
CA VAL A 234 1.81 3.19 12.34
C VAL A 234 1.15 4.57 12.29
N PHE A 235 0.09 4.73 11.49
CA PHE A 235 -0.70 5.95 11.46
C PHE A 235 -1.29 6.29 12.83
N LEU A 236 -1.99 5.34 13.46
CA LEU A 236 -2.59 5.53 14.78
C LEU A 236 -1.53 5.81 15.86
N VAL A 237 -0.40 5.09 15.85
CA VAL A 237 0.70 5.30 16.80
C VAL A 237 1.32 6.69 16.63
N THR A 238 1.59 7.13 15.41
CA THR A 238 2.17 8.47 15.16
C THR A 238 1.19 9.59 15.52
N MET A 239 -0.12 9.40 15.28
CA MET A 239 -1.17 10.29 15.76
C MET A 239 -1.20 10.38 17.28
N ALA A 240 -1.18 9.24 17.98
CA ALA A 240 -1.18 9.17 19.44
C ALA A 240 0.04 9.86 20.05
N ILE A 241 1.25 9.61 19.51
CA ILE A 241 2.49 10.28 19.94
C ILE A 241 2.37 11.79 19.77
N TYR A 242 1.86 12.26 18.63
CA TYR A 242 1.64 13.69 18.42
C TYR A 242 0.68 14.28 19.47
N HIS A 243 -0.44 13.63 19.77
CA HIS A 243 -1.37 14.12 20.78
C HIS A 243 -0.77 14.11 22.19
N LEU A 244 0.03 13.09 22.51
CA LEU A 244 0.77 12.99 23.78
C LEU A 244 1.77 14.15 23.92
N LEU A 245 2.52 14.49 22.87
CA LEU A 245 3.43 15.65 22.86
C LEU A 245 2.70 16.98 23.06
N ASN A 246 1.41 17.04 22.73
CA ASN A 246 0.55 18.21 22.99
C ASN A 246 -0.21 18.12 24.31
N LYS A 247 0.10 17.14 25.17
CA LYS A 247 -0.57 16.87 26.47
C LYS A 247 -2.08 16.62 26.33
N ASN A 248 -2.54 16.19 25.15
CA ASN A 248 -3.93 15.83 24.89
C ASN A 248 -4.14 14.33 25.15
N TYR A 249 -4.06 13.92 26.42
CA TYR A 249 -4.05 12.50 26.82
C TYR A 249 -5.27 11.71 26.34
N ILE A 250 -6.45 12.34 26.32
CA ILE A 250 -7.69 11.70 25.84
C ILE A 250 -7.56 11.32 24.36
N ARG A 251 -7.10 12.24 23.50
CA ARG A 251 -6.90 11.98 22.07
C ARG A 251 -5.68 11.10 21.76
N ALA A 252 -4.77 10.95 22.72
CA ALA A 252 -3.65 10.03 22.58
C ALA A 252 -4.05 8.60 22.93
N PHE A 253 -5.06 8.43 23.78
CA PHE A 253 -5.59 7.14 24.20
C PHE A 253 -6.63 6.58 23.22
N LEU A 254 -7.49 7.45 22.67
CA LEU A 254 -8.49 7.12 21.63
C LEU A 254 -7.83 6.94 20.26
#